data_AF-A0A1S1MNP3-F1
#
_entry.id   AF-A0A1S1MNP3-F1
#
_cell.length_a   1.000
_cell.length_b   1.000
_cell.length_c   1.000
_cell.angle_alpha   90.00
_cell.angle_beta   90.00
_cell.angle_gamma   90.00
#
_symmetry.space_group_name_H-M   'P 1'
#
loop_
_entity.id
_entity.type
_entity.pdbx_description
1 polymer ?
#
loop_
_entity_poly.entity_id
_entity_poly.type
_entity_poly.pdbx_seq_one_letter_code
_entity_poly.pdbx_strand_id
1 'polypeptide(L)'
;MPALAWGLLLCAVLLLLFWSALSKAQMQLPEDVCQSFLIEARALERAGASQKGQPSYNRWQRLDERLRLFCADVVVYTPQQQVKTKIATHANKPVLQVAATQLHQGPGRYSEPHKQAAWLEFYQPSASCQKANKTTQQHVRCNQEVTENRALFEKYWLETVQQQHKSGDQQPVKEVPNTEVVKPAQPQPVQNVQKAQPNSVQDNTTSIASLTQPQSESSIWRHVGSYVWIVLLIASFTVVTVTLWPYTKRAISHFVSRLLLHRFFKQSLGDNYLTLGKVRLGTANNVLDVDELLVSKYGIFVVQYQSQAGAIWVDSHSDYWTQSIDDERHYFDNPFDALNKKIALLREVLDLNTHIYGCIVFPKDVYFRTPMPNEVCTYSDAPKLIKAYDKVCFDDEQIAQIKLQVELYQQDSSLLERIKQAAERVKSLQLN
;
A
#
# COMPACT_ATOMS: atom_id res chain seq x y z
N MET A 1 56.03 0.61 23.65
CA MET A 1 54.76 0.36 22.91
C MET A 1 53.46 0.78 23.66
N PRO A 2 53.40 1.76 24.59
CA PRO A 2 52.12 2.16 25.20
C PRO A 2 51.37 3.25 24.42
N ALA A 3 52.02 4.08 23.60
CA ALA A 3 51.37 5.23 22.97
C ALA A 3 50.28 4.87 21.93
N LEU A 4 50.43 3.74 21.22
CA LEU A 4 49.45 3.28 20.23
C LEU A 4 48.16 2.74 20.86
N ALA A 5 48.25 2.13 22.04
CA ALA A 5 47.08 1.59 22.74
C ALA A 5 46.17 2.71 23.28
N TRP A 6 46.76 3.82 23.75
CA TRP A 6 46.02 4.98 24.23
C TRP A 6 45.36 5.74 23.07
N GLY A 7 46.02 5.83 21.91
CA GLY A 7 45.43 6.45 20.70
C GLY A 7 44.20 5.70 20.19
N LEU A 8 44.23 4.36 20.16
CA LEU A 8 43.08 3.54 19.75
C LEU A 8 41.90 3.63 20.73
N LEU A 9 42.18 3.70 22.03
CA LEU A 9 41.14 3.81 23.06
C LEU A 9 40.47 5.20 23.02
N LEU A 10 41.24 6.26 22.77
CA LEU A 10 40.70 7.62 22.59
C LEU A 10 39.86 7.73 21.31
N CYS A 11 40.29 7.10 20.22
CA CYS A 11 39.50 7.02 18.99
C CYS A 11 38.21 6.22 19.16
N ALA A 12 38.24 5.10 19.89
CA ALA A 12 37.04 4.30 20.18
C ALA A 12 36.04 5.08 21.04
N VAL A 13 36.52 5.83 22.05
CA VAL A 13 35.67 6.70 22.87
C VAL A 13 35.09 7.85 22.04
N LEU A 14 35.89 8.50 21.18
CA LEU A 14 35.40 9.54 20.28
C LEU A 14 34.36 9.02 19.28
N LEU A 15 34.55 7.81 18.72
CA LEU A 15 33.58 7.17 17.83
C LEU A 15 32.28 6.78 18.55
N LEU A 16 32.36 6.30 19.80
CA LEU A 16 31.19 6.03 20.63
C LEU A 16 30.43 7.30 21.02
N LEU A 17 31.15 8.40 21.31
CA LEU A 17 30.55 9.70 21.58
C LEU A 17 29.88 10.28 20.34
N PHE A 18 30.51 10.16 19.16
CA PHE A 18 29.91 10.57 17.89
C PHE A 18 28.69 9.73 17.50
N TRP A 19 28.69 8.42 17.74
CA TRP A 19 27.50 7.58 17.53
C TRP A 19 26.37 7.91 18.51
N SER A 20 26.68 8.23 19.76
CA SER A 20 25.66 8.66 20.72
C SER A 20 25.04 10.02 20.34
N ALA A 21 25.82 10.94 19.78
CA ALA A 21 25.34 12.24 19.30
C ALA A 21 24.48 12.12 18.03
N LEU A 22 24.79 11.20 17.11
CA LEU A 22 23.99 10.99 15.90
C LEU A 22 22.67 10.26 16.16
N SER A 23 22.57 9.49 17.26
CA SER A 23 21.37 8.72 17.59
C SER A 23 20.18 9.56 18.12
N LYS A 24 20.37 10.87 18.32
CA LYS A 24 19.34 11.78 18.88
C LYS A 24 19.02 12.99 18.02
N ALA A 25 19.31 12.97 16.73
CA ALA A 25 18.74 13.95 15.81
C ALA A 25 17.26 13.62 15.56
N GLN A 26 16.40 13.92 16.53
CA GLN A 26 14.97 14.07 16.24
C GLN A 26 14.85 15.16 15.18
N MET A 27 14.22 14.83 14.05
CA MET A 27 14.01 15.76 12.94
C MET A 27 12.99 16.82 13.35
N GLN A 28 13.40 17.76 14.20
CA GLN A 28 12.55 18.80 14.73
C GLN A 28 12.24 19.81 13.63
N LEU A 29 10.96 20.18 13.51
CA LEU A 29 10.53 21.24 12.61
C LEU A 29 10.87 22.60 13.22
N PRO A 30 11.10 23.64 12.40
CA PRO A 30 11.38 24.97 12.93
C PRO A 30 10.15 25.55 13.64
N GLU A 31 10.40 26.37 14.66
CA GLU A 31 9.40 26.87 15.62
C GLU A 31 8.25 27.65 14.95
N ASP A 32 8.54 28.39 13.89
CA ASP A 32 7.56 29.12 13.09
C ASP A 32 6.54 28.20 12.40
N VAL A 33 7.02 27.08 11.86
CA VAL A 33 6.15 26.06 11.24
C VAL A 33 5.31 25.36 12.30
N CYS A 34 5.89 25.03 13.45
CA CYS A 34 5.15 24.47 14.59
C CYS A 34 4.03 25.40 15.08
N GLN A 35 4.28 26.71 15.19
CA GLN A 35 3.26 27.70 15.55
C GLN A 35 2.13 27.76 14.52
N SER A 36 2.46 27.70 13.23
CA SER A 36 1.44 27.69 12.16
C SER A 36 0.52 26.47 12.26
N PHE A 37 1.07 25.28 12.50
CA PHE A 37 0.31 24.05 12.69
C PHE A 37 -0.57 24.11 13.95
N LEU A 38 -0.07 24.70 15.03
CA LEU A 38 -0.83 24.84 16.27
C LEU A 38 -2.01 25.81 16.13
N ILE A 39 -1.85 26.90 15.38
CA ILE A 39 -2.95 27.83 15.05
C ILE A 39 -4.03 27.13 14.23
N GLU A 40 -3.61 26.37 13.21
CA GLU A 40 -4.52 25.59 12.37
C GLU A 40 -5.25 24.50 13.19
N ALA A 41 -4.54 23.78 14.07
CA ALA A 41 -5.12 22.73 14.91
C ALA A 41 -6.20 23.28 15.81
N ARG A 42 -5.94 24.42 16.48
CA ARG A 42 -6.93 25.11 17.31
C ARG A 42 -8.11 25.65 16.49
N ALA A 43 -7.87 26.12 15.27
CA ALA A 43 -8.95 26.58 14.39
C ALA A 43 -9.88 25.42 13.99
N LEU A 44 -9.31 24.27 13.63
CA LEU A 44 -10.03 23.05 13.30
C LEU A 44 -10.78 22.50 14.52
N GLU A 45 -10.16 22.50 15.69
CA GLU A 45 -10.81 22.08 16.94
C GLU A 45 -12.03 22.95 17.28
N ARG A 46 -11.90 24.28 17.18
CA ARG A 46 -13.04 25.21 17.38
C ARG A 46 -14.16 25.00 16.35
N ALA A 47 -13.83 24.52 15.15
CA ALA A 47 -14.79 24.15 14.12
C ALA A 47 -15.45 22.77 14.37
N GLY A 48 -15.11 22.08 15.47
CA GLY A 48 -15.66 20.77 15.82
C GLY A 48 -14.93 19.59 15.16
N ALA A 49 -13.80 19.82 14.49
CA ALA A 49 -13.06 18.78 13.77
C ALA A 49 -12.43 17.71 14.68
N SER A 50 -12.48 17.86 16.01
CA SER A 50 -12.00 16.85 16.96
C SER A 50 -12.98 15.67 17.16
N GLN A 51 -14.19 15.76 16.62
CA GLN A 51 -15.20 14.70 16.72
C GLN A 51 -15.17 13.76 15.49
N LYS A 52 -15.15 12.45 15.75
CA LYS A 52 -15.15 11.41 14.71
C LYS A 52 -16.44 11.50 13.88
N GLY A 53 -16.31 11.72 12.57
CA GLY A 53 -17.42 11.86 11.62
C GLY A 53 -17.53 13.23 10.93
N GLN A 54 -16.77 14.23 11.37
CA GLN A 54 -16.66 15.52 10.68
C GLN A 54 -15.72 15.40 9.46
N PRO A 55 -15.97 16.13 8.35
CA PRO A 55 -15.16 16.04 7.13
C PRO A 55 -13.69 16.48 7.35
N SER A 56 -13.45 17.32 8.35
CA SER A 56 -12.11 17.82 8.72
C SER A 56 -11.41 16.97 9.80
N TYR A 57 -12.00 15.87 10.26
CA TYR A 57 -11.46 15.04 11.34
C TYR A 57 -10.08 14.47 11.01
N ASN A 58 -9.93 13.84 9.83
CA ASN A 58 -8.64 13.27 9.41
C ASN A 58 -7.55 14.35 9.28
N ARG A 59 -7.92 15.55 8.82
CA ARG A 59 -6.99 16.69 8.74
C ARG A 59 -6.52 17.13 10.11
N TRP A 60 -7.43 17.22 11.07
CA TRP A 60 -7.10 17.58 12.46
C TRP A 60 -6.18 16.52 13.10
N GLN A 61 -6.46 15.24 12.91
CA GLN A 61 -5.64 14.15 13.46
C GLN A 61 -4.21 14.15 12.89
N ARG A 62 -4.03 14.31 11.57
CA ARG A 62 -2.70 14.42 10.95
C ARG A 62 -1.88 15.57 11.52
N LEU A 63 -2.56 16.68 11.81
CA LEU A 63 -1.92 17.88 12.33
C LEU A 63 -1.51 17.68 13.81
N ASP A 64 -2.37 17.08 14.62
CA ASP A 64 -2.09 16.69 16.02
C ASP A 64 -0.93 15.68 16.09
N GLU A 65 -0.93 14.64 15.25
CA GLU A 65 0.15 13.65 15.17
C GLU A 65 1.49 14.33 14.81
N ARG A 66 1.50 15.22 13.81
CA ARG A 66 2.72 15.97 13.43
C ARG A 66 3.23 16.88 14.55
N LEU A 67 2.33 17.59 15.23
CA LEU A 67 2.70 18.44 16.36
C LEU A 67 3.36 17.62 17.46
N ARG A 68 2.81 16.44 17.79
CA ARG A 68 3.37 15.56 18.84
C ARG A 68 4.73 14.96 18.47
N LEU A 69 4.94 14.63 17.20
CA LEU A 69 6.13 13.92 16.77
C LEU A 69 7.31 14.84 16.42
N PHE A 70 7.04 16.04 15.90
CA PHE A 70 8.06 16.90 15.32
C PHE A 70 8.29 18.24 16.04
N CYS A 71 7.34 18.67 16.88
CA CYS A 71 7.47 19.89 17.66
C CYS A 71 7.75 19.50 19.13
N ALA A 72 8.92 19.86 19.64
CA ALA A 72 9.18 19.74 21.07
C ALA A 72 8.32 20.77 21.84
N ASP A 73 7.82 20.38 23.02
CA ASP A 73 7.12 21.24 24.00
C ASP A 73 5.74 21.82 23.63
N VAL A 74 4.98 21.17 22.74
CA VAL A 74 3.54 21.50 22.59
C VAL A 74 2.70 20.55 23.45
N VAL A 75 2.36 20.97 24.67
CA VAL A 75 1.40 20.28 25.53
C VAL A 75 -0.01 20.43 24.92
N VAL A 76 -0.42 19.48 24.09
CA VAL A 76 -1.82 19.33 23.68
C VAL A 76 -2.57 18.70 24.86
N TYR A 77 -3.29 19.53 25.63
CA TYR A 77 -4.22 19.05 26.65
C TYR A 77 -5.30 18.18 25.97
N THR A 78 -5.26 16.87 26.19
CA THR A 78 -6.40 15.99 25.91
C THR A 78 -7.51 16.27 26.93
N PRO A 79 -8.77 16.46 26.52
CA PRO A 79 -9.87 16.70 27.44
C PRO A 79 -10.37 15.37 28.02
N GLN A 80 -9.63 14.81 28.96
CA GLN A 80 -10.17 13.90 29.97
C GLN A 80 -9.63 14.28 31.34
N GLN A 81 -10.16 15.36 31.93
CA GLN A 81 -10.38 15.49 33.38
C GLN A 81 -10.96 16.88 33.73
N GLN A 82 -12.28 16.87 33.93
CA GLN A 82 -13.06 17.56 34.96
C GLN A 82 -13.05 19.10 35.17
N VAL A 83 -14.26 19.52 35.55
CA VAL A 83 -14.66 20.65 36.42
C VAL A 83 -15.03 21.97 35.74
N LYS A 84 -16.32 22.30 35.89
CA LYS A 84 -16.95 23.61 35.68
C LYS A 84 -16.11 24.75 36.26
N THR A 85 -15.80 25.76 35.46
CA THR A 85 -15.93 27.16 35.91
C THR A 85 -16.28 28.07 34.74
N LYS A 86 -17.17 29.02 35.02
CA LYS A 86 -17.82 29.95 34.10
C LYS A 86 -16.94 31.16 33.74
N ILE A 87 -17.05 31.55 32.46
CA ILE A 87 -17.08 32.91 31.88
C ILE A 87 -15.83 33.80 31.99
N ALA A 88 -15.29 34.19 30.82
CA ALA A 88 -15.11 35.61 30.47
C ALA A 88 -15.10 35.79 28.94
N THR A 89 -16.02 36.62 28.47
CA THR A 89 -16.20 37.13 27.11
C THR A 89 -15.29 38.33 26.84
N HIS A 90 -14.55 38.34 25.72
CA HIS A 90 -14.16 39.57 24.99
C HIS A 90 -14.05 39.21 23.49
N ALA A 91 -15.00 39.63 22.67
CA ALA A 91 -15.10 40.93 21.99
C ALA A 91 -14.25 40.99 20.70
N ASN A 92 -14.98 40.76 19.60
CA ASN A 92 -14.65 40.93 18.19
C ASN A 92 -13.62 42.02 17.82
N LYS A 93 -12.66 41.66 16.95
CA LYS A 93 -12.32 42.47 15.76
C LYS A 93 -12.04 41.54 14.56
N PRO A 94 -12.54 41.86 13.35
CA PRO A 94 -12.38 41.04 12.17
C PRO A 94 -11.11 41.44 11.41
N VAL A 95 -10.21 40.50 11.14
CA VAL A 95 -9.16 40.69 10.13
C VAL A 95 -9.06 39.41 9.33
N LEU A 96 -9.76 39.39 8.21
CA LEU A 96 -9.48 38.50 7.07
C LEU A 96 -9.81 39.29 5.80
N GLN A 97 -8.86 40.14 5.41
CA GLN A 97 -8.69 40.56 4.02
C GLN A 97 -7.66 39.63 3.38
N VAL A 98 -8.05 38.41 3.02
CA VAL A 98 -7.40 37.65 1.95
C VAL A 98 -8.46 36.73 1.32
N ALA A 99 -8.48 36.68 -0.01
CA ALA A 99 -9.40 35.96 -0.91
C ALA A 99 -10.68 36.71 -1.35
N ALA A 100 -10.52 37.97 -1.78
CA ALA A 100 -11.51 38.64 -2.64
C ALA A 100 -11.37 38.27 -4.13
N THR A 101 -10.40 37.42 -4.51
CA THR A 101 -10.06 37.14 -5.92
C THR A 101 -10.66 35.86 -6.51
N GLN A 102 -11.57 35.17 -5.80
CA GLN A 102 -12.37 34.09 -6.40
C GLN A 102 -13.89 34.22 -6.18
N LEU A 103 -14.36 35.38 -5.74
CA LEU A 103 -15.79 35.61 -5.47
C LEU A 103 -16.58 36.13 -6.68
N HIS A 104 -16.20 35.73 -7.89
CA HIS A 104 -17.01 35.86 -9.10
C HIS A 104 -17.16 34.51 -9.78
N GLN A 105 -17.81 33.57 -9.09
CA GLN A 105 -18.43 32.42 -9.74
C GLN A 105 -19.93 32.56 -9.55
N GLY A 106 -20.62 32.95 -10.63
CA GLY A 106 -22.07 32.86 -10.72
C GLY A 106 -22.53 31.41 -10.54
N PRO A 107 -23.85 31.18 -10.41
CA PRO A 107 -24.40 29.87 -10.08
C PRO A 107 -23.85 28.78 -11.01
N GLY A 108 -23.29 27.72 -10.42
CA GLY A 108 -22.65 26.63 -11.14
C GLY A 108 -23.56 26.09 -12.24
N ARG A 109 -23.06 26.11 -13.47
CA ARG A 109 -23.79 25.63 -14.66
C ARG A 109 -23.91 24.11 -14.60
N TYR A 110 -25.11 23.59 -14.84
CA TYR A 110 -25.29 22.20 -15.21
C TYR A 110 -24.67 21.95 -16.59
N SER A 111 -24.07 20.77 -16.76
CA SER A 111 -23.42 20.39 -18.03
C SER A 111 -24.42 20.18 -19.17
N GLU A 112 -25.68 19.91 -18.86
CA GLU A 112 -26.75 19.67 -19.83
C GLU A 112 -27.56 20.95 -20.10
N PRO A 113 -27.79 21.36 -21.36
CA PRO A 113 -28.45 22.61 -21.68
C PRO A 113 -29.93 22.64 -21.28
N HIS A 114 -30.64 21.52 -21.41
CA HIS A 114 -32.08 21.44 -21.08
C HIS A 114 -32.31 21.47 -19.56
N LYS A 115 -31.45 20.80 -18.79
CA LYS A 115 -31.48 20.85 -17.32
C LYS A 115 -31.09 22.24 -16.80
N GLN A 116 -30.16 22.90 -17.47
CA GLN A 116 -29.77 24.29 -17.16
C GLN A 116 -30.93 25.27 -17.41
N ALA A 117 -31.68 25.12 -18.51
CA ALA A 117 -32.85 25.94 -18.78
C ALA A 117 -33.94 25.73 -17.72
N ALA A 118 -34.24 24.48 -17.37
CA ALA A 118 -35.21 24.14 -16.33
C ALA A 118 -34.79 24.66 -14.94
N TRP A 119 -33.49 24.66 -14.63
CA TRP A 119 -32.98 25.26 -13.40
C TRP A 119 -33.19 26.78 -13.33
N LEU A 120 -32.98 27.48 -14.45
CA LEU A 120 -33.18 28.93 -14.53
C LEU A 120 -34.66 29.32 -14.41
N GLU A 121 -35.57 28.42 -14.77
CA GLU A 121 -37.01 28.57 -14.57
C GLU A 121 -37.43 28.23 -13.13
N PHE A 122 -36.82 27.20 -12.54
CA PHE A 122 -37.14 26.74 -11.19
C PHE A 122 -36.63 27.68 -10.09
N TYR A 123 -35.42 28.22 -10.23
CA TYR A 123 -34.78 29.03 -9.20
C TYR A 123 -34.51 30.46 -9.68
N GLN A 124 -35.19 31.41 -9.06
CA GLN A 124 -34.87 32.83 -9.14
C GLN A 124 -34.28 33.30 -7.80
N PRO A 125 -33.10 33.94 -7.80
CA PRO A 125 -32.45 34.37 -6.56
C PRO A 125 -33.27 35.43 -5.84
N SER A 126 -33.28 35.39 -4.51
CA SER A 126 -33.94 36.43 -3.70
C SER A 126 -33.38 37.83 -3.95
N ALA A 127 -34.18 38.88 -3.69
CA ALA A 127 -33.77 40.28 -3.89
C ALA A 127 -32.49 40.67 -3.13
N SER A 128 -32.19 39.98 -2.02
CA SER A 128 -30.94 40.13 -1.26
C SER A 128 -29.74 39.52 -1.99
N CYS A 129 -29.96 38.43 -2.73
CA CYS A 129 -28.95 37.71 -3.49
C CYS A 129 -28.77 38.23 -4.92
N GLN A 130 -29.64 39.12 -5.40
CA GLN A 130 -29.46 39.81 -6.68
C GLN A 130 -28.56 41.05 -6.58
N LYS A 131 -28.27 41.55 -5.37
CA LYS A 131 -27.41 42.72 -5.16
C LYS A 131 -25.97 42.44 -5.57
N ALA A 132 -25.35 43.38 -6.30
CA ALA A 132 -23.96 43.25 -6.77
C ALA A 132 -22.93 43.27 -5.64
N ASN A 133 -23.16 44.10 -4.60
CA ASN A 133 -22.28 44.21 -3.44
C ASN A 133 -22.92 43.53 -2.23
N LYS A 134 -22.32 42.45 -1.73
CA LYS A 134 -22.81 41.69 -0.57
C LYS A 134 -21.73 41.58 0.49
N THR A 135 -22.13 41.53 1.76
CA THR A 135 -21.22 41.22 2.86
C THR A 135 -20.88 39.74 2.89
N THR A 136 -19.81 39.35 3.59
CA THR A 136 -19.39 37.93 3.70
C THR A 136 -20.51 37.04 4.26
N GLN A 137 -21.26 37.52 5.25
CA GLN A 137 -22.41 36.78 5.79
C GLN A 137 -23.55 36.63 4.77
N GLN A 138 -23.80 37.66 3.95
CA GLN A 138 -24.80 37.60 2.88
C GLN A 138 -24.37 36.66 1.75
N HIS A 139 -23.08 36.58 1.44
CA HIS A 139 -22.55 35.59 0.49
C HIS A 139 -22.78 34.16 0.97
N VAL A 140 -22.48 33.87 2.24
CA VAL A 140 -22.72 32.54 2.83
C VAL A 140 -24.20 32.19 2.77
N ARG A 141 -25.08 33.14 3.15
CA ARG A 141 -26.53 32.94 3.11
C ARG A 141 -27.05 32.69 1.69
N CYS A 142 -26.57 33.43 0.70
CA CYS A 142 -26.95 33.21 -0.70
C CYS A 142 -26.45 31.86 -1.24
N ASN A 143 -25.26 31.42 -0.83
CA ASN A 143 -24.75 30.11 -1.24
C ASN A 143 -25.57 28.97 -0.61
N GLN A 144 -26.00 29.14 0.65
CA GLN A 144 -26.91 28.21 1.31
C GLN A 144 -28.27 28.16 0.59
N GLU A 145 -28.86 29.32 0.27
CA GLU A 145 -30.13 29.42 -0.48
C GLU A 145 -30.05 28.70 -1.83
N VAL A 146 -28.96 28.90 -2.58
CA VAL A 146 -28.75 28.20 -3.87
C VAL A 146 -28.62 26.69 -3.66
N THR A 147 -27.91 26.25 -2.62
CA THR A 147 -27.67 24.82 -2.34
C THR A 147 -28.96 24.11 -1.94
N GLU A 148 -29.78 24.73 -1.10
CA GLU A 148 -31.07 24.19 -0.66
C GLU A 148 -32.04 24.06 -1.84
N ASN A 149 -32.17 25.12 -2.66
CA ASN A 149 -33.02 25.08 -3.85
C ASN A 149 -32.51 24.08 -4.90
N ARG A 150 -31.19 23.86 -4.96
CA ARG A 150 -30.59 22.85 -5.84
C ARG A 150 -31.02 21.44 -5.45
N ALA A 151 -30.99 21.12 -4.16
CA ALA A 151 -31.44 19.83 -3.66
C ALA A 151 -32.95 19.61 -3.91
N LEU A 152 -33.77 20.66 -3.82
CA LEU A 152 -35.19 20.60 -4.16
C LEU A 152 -35.41 20.38 -5.66
N PHE A 153 -34.67 21.09 -6.51
CA PHE A 153 -34.73 20.92 -7.95
C PHE A 153 -34.31 19.52 -8.39
N GLU A 154 -33.29 18.93 -7.78
CA GLU A 154 -32.86 17.56 -8.13
C GLU A 154 -33.95 16.53 -7.83
N LYS A 155 -34.70 16.70 -6.73
CA LYS A 155 -35.86 15.85 -6.42
C LYS A 155 -36.99 16.06 -7.43
N TYR A 156 -37.36 17.32 -7.71
CA TYR A 156 -38.36 17.67 -8.71
C TYR A 156 -38.00 17.12 -10.10
N TRP A 157 -36.74 17.24 -10.50
CA TRP A 157 -36.23 16.78 -11.79
C TRP A 157 -36.29 15.25 -11.91
N LEU A 158 -35.91 14.51 -10.86
CA LEU A 158 -36.02 13.05 -10.84
C LEU A 158 -37.48 12.59 -10.96
N GLU A 159 -38.40 13.26 -10.28
CA GLU A 159 -39.84 12.98 -10.38
C GLU A 159 -40.38 13.27 -11.78
N THR A 160 -39.96 14.38 -12.40
CA THR A 160 -40.40 14.78 -13.74
C THR A 160 -39.89 13.82 -14.82
N VAL A 161 -38.63 13.38 -14.72
CA VAL A 161 -38.05 12.34 -15.61
C VAL A 161 -38.79 11.02 -15.43
N GLN A 162 -39.11 10.62 -14.18
CA GLN A 162 -39.90 9.42 -13.92
C GLN A 162 -41.35 9.51 -14.44
N GLN A 163 -41.96 10.70 -14.45
CA GLN A 163 -43.28 10.90 -15.05
C GLN A 163 -43.23 10.88 -16.59
N GLN A 164 -42.19 11.41 -17.22
CA GLN A 164 -41.99 11.27 -18.67
C GLN A 164 -41.80 9.80 -19.08
N HIS A 165 -41.16 8.97 -18.24
CA HIS A 165 -41.08 7.53 -18.45
C HIS A 165 -42.41 6.77 -18.22
N LYS A 166 -43.40 7.37 -17.55
CA LYS A 166 -44.75 6.79 -17.34
C LYS A 166 -45.80 7.27 -18.34
N SER A 167 -45.58 8.40 -19.02
CA SER A 167 -46.49 8.97 -20.02
C SER A 167 -45.99 8.83 -21.46
N GLY A 168 -44.81 8.26 -21.70
CA GLY A 168 -44.24 8.01 -23.02
C GLY A 168 -44.41 6.57 -23.50
N ASP A 169 -45.64 6.08 -23.58
CA ASP A 169 -45.97 4.84 -24.28
C ASP A 169 -47.00 5.16 -25.38
N GLN A 170 -46.55 5.86 -26.42
CA GLN A 170 -47.21 5.90 -27.74
C GLN A 170 -46.28 6.49 -28.83
N GLN A 171 -45.82 5.56 -29.67
CA GLN A 171 -45.40 5.66 -31.08
C GLN A 171 -44.00 6.15 -31.50
N PRO A 172 -43.46 5.56 -32.60
CA PRO A 172 -42.03 5.39 -32.81
C PRO A 172 -41.46 6.40 -33.80
N VAL A 173 -40.22 6.84 -33.57
CA VAL A 173 -39.47 7.62 -34.56
C VAL A 173 -38.13 6.95 -34.85
N LYS A 174 -38.08 6.42 -36.07
CA LYS A 174 -36.97 6.08 -36.97
C LYS A 174 -35.55 6.43 -36.50
N GLU A 175 -34.73 5.41 -36.34
CA GLU A 175 -33.27 5.52 -36.44
C GLU A 175 -32.83 5.63 -37.91
N VAL A 176 -31.98 6.62 -38.17
CA VAL A 176 -31.14 6.73 -39.37
C VAL A 176 -29.69 6.58 -38.91
N PRO A 177 -28.89 5.67 -39.48
CA PRO A 177 -27.44 5.70 -39.31
C PRO A 177 -26.78 6.38 -40.52
N ASN A 178 -26.07 7.49 -40.26
CA ASN A 178 -25.06 8.06 -41.16
C ASN A 178 -23.74 7.29 -40.94
N THR A 179 -23.20 6.61 -41.96
CA THR A 179 -22.20 7.11 -42.93
C THR A 179 -20.75 7.09 -42.40
N GLU A 180 -20.11 5.95 -42.64
CA GLU A 180 -18.80 5.77 -43.28
C GLU A 180 -18.03 7.05 -43.70
N VAL A 181 -16.79 7.20 -43.19
CA VAL A 181 -15.70 7.88 -43.90
C VAL A 181 -14.38 7.14 -43.62
N VAL A 182 -13.90 6.36 -44.59
CA VAL A 182 -12.46 6.08 -44.79
C VAL A 182 -12.17 6.18 -46.29
N LYS A 183 -11.17 7.00 -46.64
CA LYS A 183 -10.63 7.22 -48.00
C LYS A 183 -9.20 6.62 -48.08
N PRO A 184 -8.52 6.53 -49.25
CA PRO A 184 -8.28 5.24 -49.90
C PRO A 184 -6.81 4.99 -50.35
N ALA A 185 -6.57 3.78 -50.89
CA ALA A 185 -5.65 3.43 -52.00
C ALA A 185 -4.12 3.59 -51.77
N GLN A 186 -3.15 2.81 -52.28
CA GLN A 186 -3.04 1.69 -53.26
C GLN A 186 -1.54 1.16 -53.22
N PRO A 187 -0.98 0.33 -54.14
CA PRO A 187 -0.67 -1.11 -53.91
C PRO A 187 0.79 -1.59 -54.12
N GLN A 188 1.09 -2.83 -53.62
CA GLN A 188 2.02 -3.90 -54.11
C GLN A 188 3.53 -3.60 -54.36
N PRO A 189 4.49 -4.57 -54.35
CA PRO A 189 4.39 -5.95 -54.88
C PRO A 189 5.13 -7.12 -54.19
N VAL A 190 4.58 -8.31 -54.48
CA VAL A 190 5.17 -9.58 -54.98
C VAL A 190 6.11 -10.44 -54.11
N GLN A 191 5.70 -11.71 -54.08
CA GLN A 191 6.23 -12.93 -53.47
C GLN A 191 7.49 -13.46 -54.17
N ASN A 192 8.28 -14.27 -53.45
CA ASN A 192 9.07 -15.32 -54.09
C ASN A 192 9.17 -16.61 -53.25
N VAL A 193 8.66 -17.67 -53.86
CA VAL A 193 9.23 -19.03 -54.05
C VAL A 193 9.41 -19.94 -52.83
N GLN A 194 8.59 -20.99 -52.84
CA GLN A 194 8.71 -22.23 -52.08
C GLN A 194 9.68 -23.23 -52.74
N LYS A 195 10.23 -24.07 -51.87
CA LYS A 195 11.19 -25.16 -52.07
C LYS A 195 10.43 -26.46 -52.35
N ALA A 196 10.88 -27.29 -53.31
CA ALA A 196 10.66 -28.74 -53.29
C ALA A 196 11.61 -29.48 -54.24
N GLN A 197 12.20 -30.56 -53.73
CA GLN A 197 12.86 -31.71 -54.40
C GLN A 197 11.86 -32.90 -54.39
N PRO A 198 12.13 -34.13 -54.91
CA PRO A 198 13.31 -34.72 -55.59
C PRO A 198 12.97 -35.65 -56.80
N ASN A 199 14.00 -36.15 -57.54
CA ASN A 199 14.32 -37.59 -57.77
C ASN A 199 15.16 -37.91 -59.04
N SER A 200 16.18 -38.76 -58.81
CA SER A 200 16.79 -39.86 -59.60
C SER A 200 17.13 -39.72 -61.11
N VAL A 201 18.36 -40.08 -61.49
CA VAL A 201 18.78 -41.36 -62.15
C VAL A 201 20.30 -41.29 -62.53
N GLN A 202 20.91 -42.47 -62.65
CA GLN A 202 22.31 -42.91 -62.68
C GLN A 202 23.17 -42.43 -63.89
N ASP A 203 24.49 -42.38 -63.74
CA ASP A 203 25.45 -43.38 -64.31
C ASP A 203 26.94 -42.96 -64.26
N ASN A 204 27.74 -43.85 -63.66
CA ASN A 204 29.03 -44.42 -64.10
C ASN A 204 30.27 -43.53 -64.34
N THR A 205 31.37 -43.90 -63.65
CA THR A 205 32.64 -44.45 -64.25
C THR A 205 33.90 -43.97 -63.50
N THR A 206 34.48 -44.91 -62.74
CA THR A 206 35.92 -45.28 -62.66
C THR A 206 36.98 -44.24 -62.30
N SER A 207 37.67 -44.45 -61.18
CA SER A 207 39.04 -45.03 -61.19
C SER A 207 39.69 -45.03 -59.80
N ILE A 208 40.37 -46.14 -59.54
CA ILE A 208 41.14 -46.46 -58.34
C ILE A 208 42.48 -45.72 -58.41
N ALA A 209 42.89 -45.07 -57.32
CA ALA A 209 44.31 -44.84 -57.06
C ALA A 209 44.58 -44.83 -55.54
N SER A 210 45.63 -45.57 -55.22
CA SER A 210 46.14 -46.08 -53.96
C SER A 210 46.78 -45.06 -52.99
N LEU A 211 46.81 -45.48 -51.72
CA LEU A 211 47.76 -45.17 -50.64
C LEU A 211 48.09 -43.70 -50.37
N THR A 212 47.72 -43.24 -49.17
CA THR A 212 48.65 -42.93 -48.08
C THR A 212 47.81 -42.66 -46.83
N GLN A 213 47.96 -43.48 -45.78
CA GLN A 213 47.50 -43.08 -44.44
C GLN A 213 48.50 -42.06 -43.87
N PRO A 214 48.08 -40.85 -43.45
CA PRO A 214 48.78 -40.13 -42.42
C PRO A 214 48.15 -40.45 -41.06
N GLN A 215 49.05 -40.80 -40.16
CA GLN A 215 48.98 -40.83 -38.70
C GLN A 215 47.88 -39.93 -38.10
N SER A 216 47.21 -40.48 -37.08
CA SER A 216 46.35 -39.73 -36.18
C SER A 216 47.13 -38.63 -35.46
N GLU A 217 46.70 -37.39 -35.62
CA GLU A 217 46.61 -36.50 -34.48
C GLU A 217 45.14 -36.12 -34.35
N SER A 218 44.48 -36.58 -33.28
CA SER A 218 43.14 -36.11 -32.93
C SER A 218 43.25 -34.61 -32.65
N SER A 219 42.90 -33.81 -33.66
CA SER A 219 43.05 -32.36 -33.59
C SER A 219 42.21 -31.82 -32.43
N ILE A 220 42.90 -31.33 -31.41
CA ILE A 220 42.32 -30.61 -30.26
C ILE A 220 41.36 -29.51 -30.77
N TRP A 221 41.67 -28.96 -31.94
CA TRP A 221 40.92 -27.97 -32.71
C TRP A 221 39.48 -28.33 -33.09
N ARG A 222 39.10 -29.62 -33.17
CA ARG A 222 37.70 -30.01 -33.43
C ARG A 222 36.77 -29.65 -32.27
N HIS A 223 37.28 -29.63 -31.04
CA HIS A 223 36.50 -29.31 -29.86
C HIS A 223 36.54 -27.81 -29.54
N VAL A 224 37.60 -27.10 -29.97
CA VAL A 224 37.74 -25.65 -29.81
C VAL A 224 36.54 -24.91 -30.40
N GLY A 225 36.06 -25.30 -31.59
CA GLY A 225 34.86 -24.70 -32.20
C GLY A 225 33.56 -24.93 -31.40
N SER A 226 33.44 -26.07 -30.71
CA SER A 226 32.28 -26.37 -29.86
C SER A 226 32.32 -25.61 -28.53
N TYR A 227 33.51 -25.47 -27.92
CA TYR A 227 33.69 -24.72 -26.69
C TYR A 227 33.51 -23.20 -26.88
N VAL A 228 33.83 -22.64 -28.05
CA VAL A 228 33.60 -21.21 -28.34
C VAL A 228 32.12 -20.85 -28.20
N TRP A 229 31.20 -21.68 -28.69
CA TRP A 229 29.76 -21.43 -28.53
C TRP A 229 29.30 -21.53 -27.08
N ILE A 230 29.86 -22.47 -26.30
CA ILE A 230 29.57 -22.58 -24.87
C ILE A 230 30.08 -21.35 -24.13
N VAL A 231 31.29 -20.88 -24.43
CA VAL A 231 31.86 -19.66 -23.84
C VAL A 231 31.05 -18.42 -24.24
N LEU A 232 30.58 -18.33 -25.49
CA LEU A 232 29.70 -17.25 -25.94
C LEU A 232 28.32 -17.29 -25.25
N LEU A 233 27.75 -18.48 -25.02
CA LEU A 233 26.52 -18.63 -24.24
C LEU A 233 26.71 -18.26 -22.79
N ILE A 234 27.81 -18.68 -22.15
CA ILE A 234 28.14 -18.30 -20.78
C ILE A 234 28.36 -16.79 -20.71
N ALA A 235 29.12 -16.21 -21.64
CA ALA A 235 29.35 -14.76 -21.70
C ALA A 235 28.04 -13.99 -21.91
N SER A 236 27.19 -14.42 -22.84
CA SER A 236 25.86 -13.85 -23.04
C SER A 236 25.01 -13.94 -21.78
N PHE A 237 24.98 -15.10 -21.12
CA PHE A 237 24.28 -15.30 -19.86
C PHE A 237 24.85 -14.42 -18.74
N THR A 238 26.17 -14.23 -18.66
CA THR A 238 26.76 -13.31 -17.67
C THR A 238 26.38 -11.86 -17.93
N VAL A 239 26.33 -11.43 -19.19
CA VAL A 239 25.90 -10.07 -19.56
C VAL A 239 24.42 -9.87 -19.24
N VAL A 240 23.56 -10.83 -19.61
CA VAL A 240 22.13 -10.80 -19.31
C VAL A 240 21.89 -10.80 -17.80
N THR A 241 22.57 -11.68 -17.05
CA THR A 241 22.42 -11.72 -15.58
C THR A 241 22.89 -10.42 -14.95
N VAL A 242 24.07 -9.89 -15.26
CA VAL A 242 24.57 -8.63 -14.67
C VAL A 242 23.65 -7.43 -14.98
N THR A 243 23.08 -7.36 -16.18
CA THR A 243 22.20 -6.26 -16.59
C THR A 243 20.79 -6.36 -15.99
N LEU A 244 20.20 -7.56 -15.91
CA LEU A 244 18.89 -7.77 -15.29
C LEU A 244 18.93 -7.98 -13.77
N TRP A 245 20.11 -8.24 -13.18
CA TRP A 245 20.30 -8.46 -11.75
C TRP A 245 19.75 -7.33 -10.87
N PRO A 246 20.07 -6.04 -11.09
CA PRO A 246 19.57 -4.98 -10.20
C PRO A 246 18.04 -4.92 -10.14
N TYR A 247 17.37 -5.13 -11.28
CA TYR A 247 15.90 -5.10 -11.38
C TYR A 247 15.25 -6.36 -10.77
N THR A 248 15.79 -7.53 -11.07
CA THR A 248 15.23 -8.82 -10.60
C THR A 248 15.55 -9.11 -9.14
N LYS A 249 16.74 -8.70 -8.66
CA LYS A 249 17.18 -8.91 -7.27
C LYS A 249 16.18 -8.34 -6.27
N ARG A 250 15.61 -7.18 -6.55
CA ARG A 250 14.65 -6.53 -5.64
C ARG A 250 13.35 -7.32 -5.53
N ALA A 251 12.71 -7.64 -6.66
CA ALA A 251 11.46 -8.41 -6.67
C ALA A 251 11.65 -9.81 -6.03
N ILE A 252 12.75 -10.48 -6.37
CA ILE A 252 13.08 -11.80 -5.79
C ILE A 252 13.36 -11.66 -4.29
N SER A 253 14.10 -10.64 -3.86
CA SER A 253 14.38 -10.40 -2.44
C SER A 253 13.11 -10.23 -1.62
N HIS A 254 12.14 -9.43 -2.09
CA HIS A 254 10.89 -9.23 -1.38
C HIS A 254 10.03 -10.49 -1.32
N PHE A 255 9.97 -11.25 -2.41
CA PHE A 255 9.25 -12.51 -2.46
C PHE A 255 9.88 -13.56 -1.52
N VAL A 256 11.21 -13.70 -1.57
CA VAL A 256 11.98 -14.60 -0.68
C VAL A 256 11.84 -14.18 0.77
N SER A 257 11.89 -12.88 1.07
CA SER A 257 11.73 -12.36 2.45
C SER A 257 10.36 -12.70 3.04
N ARG A 258 9.29 -12.62 2.23
CA ARG A 258 7.95 -13.04 2.65
C ARG A 258 7.88 -14.55 2.89
N LEU A 259 8.47 -15.36 2.03
CA LEU A 259 8.49 -16.82 2.18
C LEU A 259 9.33 -17.27 3.38
N LEU A 260 10.43 -16.58 3.66
CA LEU A 260 11.32 -16.87 4.78
C LEU A 260 10.86 -16.26 6.10
N LEU A 261 9.78 -15.46 6.11
CA LEU A 261 9.26 -14.78 7.29
C LEU A 261 9.03 -15.75 8.45
N HIS A 262 8.34 -16.86 8.19
CA HIS A 262 8.09 -17.90 9.20
C HIS A 262 9.39 -18.49 9.76
N ARG A 263 10.32 -18.84 8.89
CA ARG A 263 11.63 -19.39 9.29
C ARG A 263 12.43 -18.37 10.09
N PHE A 264 12.38 -17.11 9.69
CA PHE A 264 13.06 -16.01 10.37
C PHE A 264 12.52 -15.82 11.79
N PHE A 265 11.20 -15.79 11.97
CA PHE A 265 10.60 -15.68 13.29
C PHE A 265 10.90 -16.91 14.15
N LYS A 266 10.78 -18.12 13.60
CA LYS A 266 11.11 -19.36 14.31
C LYS A 266 12.57 -19.45 14.76
N GLN A 267 13.49 -18.84 14.02
CA GLN A 267 14.91 -18.80 14.40
C GLN A 267 15.24 -17.64 15.36
N SER A 268 14.54 -16.51 15.23
CA SER A 268 14.83 -15.29 16.01
C SER A 268 14.09 -15.24 17.34
N LEU A 269 12.89 -15.82 17.39
CA LEU A 269 12.10 -16.04 18.58
C LEU A 269 12.43 -17.46 19.07
N GLY A 270 12.82 -17.59 20.35
CA GLY A 270 13.10 -18.90 20.94
C GLY A 270 11.81 -19.67 21.25
N ASP A 271 11.96 -20.80 21.94
CA ASP A 271 10.86 -21.76 22.20
C ASP A 271 9.68 -21.21 23.02
N ASN A 272 9.82 -20.01 23.60
CA ASN A 272 8.75 -19.31 24.33
C ASN A 272 7.64 -18.72 23.42
N TYR A 273 7.82 -18.77 22.10
CA TYR A 273 6.87 -18.27 21.12
C TYR A 273 6.45 -19.40 20.18
N LEU A 274 5.16 -19.72 20.20
CA LEU A 274 4.55 -20.63 19.23
C LEU A 274 4.34 -19.88 17.91
N THR A 275 5.13 -20.22 16.90
CA THR A 275 5.00 -19.67 15.54
C THR A 275 4.07 -20.55 14.70
N LEU A 276 2.89 -20.05 14.34
CA LEU A 276 1.89 -20.79 13.56
C LEU A 276 2.06 -20.62 12.04
N GLY A 277 2.90 -19.67 11.59
CA GLY A 277 3.10 -19.44 10.17
C GLY A 277 1.95 -18.67 9.52
N LYS A 278 1.82 -18.86 8.20
CA LYS A 278 0.72 -18.29 7.41
C LYS A 278 -0.56 -19.06 7.72
N VAL A 279 -1.55 -18.38 8.30
CA VAL A 279 -2.85 -18.95 8.66
C VAL A 279 -3.95 -18.27 7.87
N ARG A 280 -4.85 -19.06 7.28
CA ARG A 280 -6.08 -18.55 6.67
C ARG A 280 -7.22 -18.74 7.66
N LEU A 281 -7.68 -17.66 8.26
CA LEU A 281 -8.75 -17.68 9.25
C LEU A 281 -10.04 -17.22 8.62
N GLY A 282 -11.16 -17.86 8.95
CA GLY A 282 -12.44 -17.36 8.49
C GLY A 282 -13.64 -17.81 9.31
N THR A 283 -14.56 -16.87 9.50
CA THR A 283 -15.94 -17.14 9.92
C THR A 283 -16.81 -17.36 8.67
N ALA A 284 -18.05 -17.82 8.82
CA ALA A 284 -19.00 -18.07 7.71
C ALA A 284 -19.10 -16.96 6.65
N ASN A 285 -18.83 -15.70 7.00
CA ASN A 285 -18.99 -14.55 6.11
C ASN A 285 -17.67 -13.86 5.71
N ASN A 286 -16.57 -14.09 6.43
CA ASN A 286 -15.32 -13.35 6.25
C ASN A 286 -14.12 -14.29 6.38
N VAL A 287 -13.29 -14.36 5.34
CA VAL A 287 -12.04 -15.14 5.34
C VAL A 287 -10.87 -14.20 5.07
N LEU A 288 -9.85 -14.23 5.93
CA LEU A 288 -8.64 -13.41 5.84
C LEU A 288 -7.38 -14.26 5.98
N ASP A 289 -6.38 -13.96 5.16
CA ASP A 289 -5.04 -14.54 5.26
C ASP A 289 -4.21 -13.71 6.25
N VAL A 290 -3.63 -14.33 7.28
CA VAL A 290 -2.61 -13.74 8.16
C VAL A 290 -1.24 -14.23 7.70
N ASP A 291 -0.27 -13.34 7.49
CA ASP A 291 1.05 -13.71 6.96
C ASP A 291 1.89 -14.51 7.97
N GLU A 292 1.90 -14.07 9.23
CA GLU A 292 2.48 -14.84 10.34
C GLU A 292 1.67 -14.58 11.62
N LEU A 293 1.27 -15.65 12.31
CA LEU A 293 0.61 -15.58 13.62
C LEU A 293 1.52 -16.18 14.69
N LEU A 294 1.76 -15.42 15.76
CA LEU A 294 2.60 -15.82 16.88
C LEU A 294 1.78 -15.83 18.16
N VAL A 295 1.93 -16.87 18.96
CA VAL A 295 1.26 -16.99 20.27
C VAL A 295 2.31 -17.18 21.34
N SER A 296 2.23 -16.41 22.42
CA SER A 296 3.12 -16.53 23.57
C SER A 296 2.37 -16.18 24.85
N LYS A 297 2.95 -16.51 26.00
CA LYS A 297 2.45 -16.06 27.31
C LYS A 297 2.32 -14.56 27.44
N TYR A 298 3.03 -13.79 26.62
CA TYR A 298 2.99 -12.32 26.61
C TYR A 298 1.86 -11.73 25.75
N GLY A 299 1.26 -12.52 24.87
CA GLY A 299 0.27 -12.03 23.92
C GLY A 299 0.20 -12.83 22.63
N ILE A 300 -0.79 -12.48 21.81
CA ILE A 300 -0.96 -12.97 20.45
C ILE A 300 -0.51 -11.85 19.50
N PHE A 301 0.42 -12.15 18.59
CA PHE A 301 0.97 -11.18 17.66
C PHE A 301 0.56 -11.51 16.23
N VAL A 302 -0.18 -10.60 15.61
CA VAL A 302 -0.59 -10.65 14.21
C VAL A 302 0.42 -9.89 13.39
N VAL A 303 1.19 -10.58 12.58
CA VAL A 303 2.22 -9.97 11.75
C VAL A 303 1.73 -9.84 10.31
N GLN A 304 1.75 -8.61 9.81
CA GLN A 304 1.46 -8.27 8.43
C GLN A 304 2.77 -7.97 7.70
N TYR A 305 3.11 -8.71 6.65
CA TYR A 305 4.26 -8.36 5.82
C TYR A 305 3.85 -7.39 4.73
N GLN A 306 4.63 -6.33 4.54
CA GLN A 306 4.43 -5.35 3.47
C GLN A 306 5.65 -5.34 2.54
N SER A 307 5.42 -5.55 1.25
CA SER A 307 6.50 -5.67 0.25
C SER A 307 7.04 -4.35 -0.29
N GLN A 308 6.45 -3.22 0.14
CA GLN A 308 6.84 -1.89 -0.30
C GLN A 308 8.25 -1.53 0.20
N ALA A 309 8.99 -0.74 -0.59
CA ALA A 309 10.40 -0.46 -0.35
C ALA A 309 10.79 0.96 -0.78
N GLY A 310 11.99 1.40 -0.41
CA GLY A 310 12.45 2.77 -0.68
C GLY A 310 12.01 3.75 0.41
N ALA A 311 11.81 5.02 0.04
CA ALA A 311 11.40 6.05 0.99
C ALA A 311 9.89 5.97 1.24
N ILE A 312 9.46 5.81 2.50
CA ILE A 312 8.05 5.70 2.85
C ILE A 312 7.63 6.89 3.70
N TRP A 313 6.51 7.52 3.32
CA TRP A 313 5.78 8.50 4.13
C TRP A 313 4.58 7.81 4.74
N VAL A 314 4.66 7.62 6.05
CA VAL A 314 3.62 7.02 6.88
C VAL A 314 2.68 8.10 7.38
N ASP A 315 1.38 7.83 7.29
CA ASP A 315 0.29 8.65 7.82
C ASP A 315 -0.81 7.71 8.33
N SER A 316 -0.94 7.58 9.65
CA SER A 316 -1.89 6.65 10.27
C SER A 316 -3.37 7.01 10.00
N HIS A 317 -3.64 8.26 9.61
CA HIS A 317 -4.98 8.81 9.40
C HIS A 317 -5.32 8.98 7.90
N SER A 318 -4.46 8.49 7.02
CA SER A 318 -4.69 8.47 5.58
C SER A 318 -5.09 7.08 5.11
N ASP A 319 -6.00 7.02 4.14
CA ASP A 319 -6.37 5.76 3.47
C ASP A 319 -5.21 5.19 2.64
N TYR A 320 -4.28 6.06 2.22
CA TYR A 320 -3.12 5.70 1.41
C TYR A 320 -1.83 6.23 2.02
N TRP A 321 -0.77 5.44 1.88
CA TRP A 321 0.61 5.83 2.15
C TRP A 321 1.36 6.08 0.84
N THR A 322 2.45 6.83 0.93
CA THR A 322 3.28 7.14 -0.23
C THR A 322 4.61 6.41 -0.10
N GLN A 323 5.03 5.74 -1.15
CA GLN A 323 6.41 5.30 -1.34
C GLN A 323 7.09 6.09 -2.45
N SER A 324 8.40 6.22 -2.36
CA SER A 324 9.23 6.71 -3.45
C SER A 324 10.40 5.78 -3.72
N ILE A 325 10.53 5.42 -4.99
CA ILE A 325 11.54 4.51 -5.53
C ILE A 325 12.11 5.21 -6.76
N ASP A 326 13.43 5.39 -6.82
CA ASP A 326 14.12 5.99 -7.97
C ASP A 326 13.50 7.33 -8.41
N ASP A 327 13.17 8.18 -7.42
CA ASP A 327 12.50 9.49 -7.55
C ASP A 327 11.06 9.48 -8.09
N GLU A 328 10.51 8.31 -8.43
CA GLU A 328 9.09 8.14 -8.71
C GLU A 328 8.30 8.00 -7.40
N ARG A 329 7.08 8.54 -7.35
CA ARG A 329 6.17 8.43 -6.20
C ARG A 329 5.00 7.52 -6.56
N HIS A 330 4.73 6.55 -5.69
CA HIS A 330 3.59 5.65 -5.81
C HIS A 330 2.78 5.67 -4.51
N TYR A 331 1.47 5.55 -4.63
CA TYR A 331 0.56 5.43 -3.50
C TYR A 331 0.15 3.97 -3.32
N PHE A 332 -0.01 3.55 -2.07
CA PHE A 332 -0.50 2.21 -1.73
C PHE A 332 -1.42 2.30 -0.51
N ASP A 333 -2.33 1.33 -0.38
CA ASP A 333 -3.30 1.30 0.71
C ASP A 333 -2.62 1.26 2.08
N ASN A 334 -3.24 1.92 3.06
CA ASN A 334 -2.74 1.94 4.43
C ASN A 334 -2.80 0.51 5.04
N PRO A 335 -1.65 -0.08 5.42
CA PRO A 335 -1.61 -1.43 5.96
C PRO A 335 -2.30 -1.57 7.34
N PHE A 336 -2.57 -0.47 8.05
CA PHE A 336 -3.31 -0.49 9.30
C PHE A 336 -4.74 -0.98 9.13
N ASP A 337 -5.41 -0.66 8.02
CA ASP A 337 -6.79 -1.10 7.80
C ASP A 337 -6.86 -2.62 7.63
N ALA A 338 -5.93 -3.19 6.88
CA ALA A 338 -5.81 -4.64 6.72
C ALA A 338 -5.44 -5.32 8.05
N LEU A 339 -4.50 -4.74 8.80
CA LEU A 339 -4.08 -5.26 10.10
C LEU A 339 -5.24 -5.22 11.12
N ASN A 340 -5.96 -4.11 11.22
CA ASN A 340 -7.09 -3.94 12.14
C ASN A 340 -8.22 -4.93 11.83
N LYS A 341 -8.51 -5.21 10.56
CA LYS A 341 -9.47 -6.24 10.15
C LYS A 341 -9.05 -7.63 10.61
N LYS A 342 -7.76 -7.98 10.47
CA LYS A 342 -7.22 -9.28 10.93
C LYS A 342 -7.27 -9.40 12.45
N ILE A 343 -6.89 -8.36 13.17
CA ILE A 343 -6.99 -8.33 14.63
C ILE A 343 -8.45 -8.48 15.06
N ALA A 344 -9.38 -7.76 14.44
CA ALA A 344 -10.81 -7.87 14.75
C ALA A 344 -11.34 -9.30 14.50
N LEU A 345 -10.95 -9.92 13.39
CA LEU A 345 -11.30 -11.32 13.11
C LEU A 345 -10.73 -12.26 14.17
N LEU A 346 -9.48 -12.09 14.59
CA LEU A 346 -8.90 -12.91 15.67
C LEU A 346 -9.61 -12.71 17.00
N ARG A 347 -10.03 -11.47 17.32
CA ARG A 347 -10.79 -11.19 18.55
C ARG A 347 -12.10 -11.96 18.56
N GLU A 348 -12.79 -12.01 17.41
CA GLU A 348 -14.03 -12.78 17.24
C GLU A 348 -13.76 -14.29 17.32
N VAL A 349 -12.78 -14.79 16.57
CA VAL A 349 -12.44 -16.22 16.50
C VAL A 349 -12.00 -16.78 17.84
N LEU A 350 -11.24 -16.00 18.63
CA LEU A 350 -10.69 -16.43 19.92
C LEU A 350 -11.55 -16.03 21.12
N ASP A 351 -12.60 -15.23 20.91
CA ASP A 351 -13.40 -14.60 21.99
C ASP A 351 -12.52 -13.82 23.00
N LEU A 352 -11.50 -13.12 22.48
CA LEU A 352 -10.52 -12.37 23.26
C LEU A 352 -10.51 -10.90 22.85
N ASN A 353 -10.78 -10.00 23.79
CA ASN A 353 -10.75 -8.56 23.51
C ASN A 353 -9.37 -7.89 23.74
N THR A 354 -8.51 -8.53 24.52
CA THR A 354 -7.23 -7.96 24.99
C THR A 354 -6.05 -8.85 24.61
N HIS A 355 -4.82 -8.30 24.72
CA HIS A 355 -3.55 -9.02 24.49
C HIS A 355 -3.35 -9.56 23.06
N ILE A 356 -4.06 -8.98 22.08
CA ILE A 356 -3.81 -9.18 20.65
C ILE A 356 -3.15 -7.91 20.10
N TYR A 357 -1.93 -8.05 19.59
CA TYR A 357 -1.08 -6.98 19.10
C TYR A 357 -0.79 -7.16 17.61
N GLY A 358 -0.61 -6.06 16.88
CA GLY A 358 -0.25 -6.09 15.47
C GLY A 358 1.18 -5.58 15.21
N CYS A 359 1.91 -6.20 14.28
CA CYS A 359 3.18 -5.67 13.73
C CYS A 359 3.05 -5.59 12.21
N ILE A 360 3.42 -4.46 11.62
CA ILE A 360 3.55 -4.28 10.18
C ILE A 360 5.04 -4.34 9.84
N VAL A 361 5.45 -5.44 9.22
CA VAL A 361 6.85 -5.74 8.90
C VAL A 361 7.19 -5.31 7.49
N PHE A 362 8.15 -4.40 7.37
CA PHE A 362 8.71 -3.94 6.10
C PHE A 362 10.07 -4.60 5.81
N PRO A 363 10.47 -4.77 4.54
CA PRO A 363 11.79 -5.25 4.17
C PRO A 363 12.89 -4.29 4.66
N LYS A 364 14.13 -4.76 4.69
CA LYS A 364 15.29 -3.99 5.17
C LYS A 364 15.58 -2.73 4.32
N ASP A 365 15.23 -2.75 3.03
CA ASP A 365 15.54 -1.69 2.07
C ASP A 365 14.54 -0.51 2.13
N VAL A 366 14.09 -0.15 3.33
CA VAL A 366 13.06 0.87 3.57
C VAL A 366 13.62 1.98 4.44
N TYR A 367 13.31 3.23 4.06
CA TYR A 367 13.67 4.43 4.79
C TYR A 367 12.42 5.23 5.11
N PHE A 368 12.05 5.29 6.37
CA PHE A 368 10.89 6.05 6.81
C PHE A 368 11.25 7.54 6.88
N ARG A 369 10.54 8.36 6.11
CA ARG A 369 10.71 9.83 6.10
C ARG A 369 9.88 10.51 7.18
N THR A 370 8.88 9.81 7.70
CA THR A 370 8.11 10.21 8.87
C THR A 370 8.45 9.29 10.05
N PRO A 371 8.24 9.74 11.30
CA PRO A 371 8.41 8.94 12.48
C PRO A 371 7.56 7.68 12.38
N MET A 372 8.18 6.56 12.74
CA MET A 372 7.58 5.25 12.65
C MET A 372 6.56 5.06 13.78
N PRO A 373 5.30 4.69 13.49
CA PRO A 373 4.36 4.27 14.52
C PRO A 373 4.86 3.03 15.26
N ASN A 374 4.40 2.81 16.49
CA ASN A 374 4.90 1.75 17.36
C ASN A 374 4.67 0.34 16.80
N GLU A 375 3.63 0.14 15.99
CA GLU A 375 3.26 -1.13 15.37
C GLU A 375 4.03 -1.39 14.06
N VAL A 376 4.74 -0.40 13.53
CA VAL A 376 5.51 -0.55 12.29
C VAL A 376 6.94 -0.94 12.64
N CYS A 377 7.48 -1.92 11.93
CA CYS A 377 8.73 -2.57 12.26
C CYS A 377 9.49 -2.94 10.97
N THR A 378 10.82 -2.84 10.97
CA THR A 378 11.64 -3.40 9.88
C THR A 378 11.86 -4.89 10.10
N TYR A 379 12.12 -5.66 9.05
CA TYR A 379 12.28 -7.12 9.09
C TYR A 379 13.25 -7.57 10.19
N SER A 380 14.39 -6.89 10.33
CA SER A 380 15.40 -7.20 11.35
C SER A 380 15.00 -6.83 12.77
N ASP A 381 14.15 -5.83 12.95
CA ASP A 381 13.76 -5.31 14.27
C ASP A 381 12.45 -5.89 14.80
N ALA A 382 11.67 -6.56 13.93
CA ALA A 382 10.42 -7.21 14.32
C ALA A 382 10.54 -8.14 15.55
N PRO A 383 11.57 -9.01 15.67
CA PRO A 383 11.73 -9.85 16.86
C PRO A 383 12.01 -9.04 18.13
N LYS A 384 12.69 -7.89 18.02
CA LYS A 384 12.96 -7.01 19.17
C LYS A 384 11.67 -6.35 19.65
N LEU A 385 10.82 -5.88 18.72
CA LEU A 385 9.53 -5.29 19.06
C LEU A 385 8.63 -6.31 19.79
N ILE A 386 8.54 -7.53 19.27
CA ILE A 386 7.71 -8.60 19.88
C ILE A 386 8.23 -8.98 21.27
N LYS A 387 9.56 -9.03 21.46
CA LYS A 387 10.18 -9.31 22.76
C LYS A 387 10.09 -8.16 23.76
N ALA A 388 9.73 -6.95 23.32
CA ALA A 388 9.53 -5.82 24.22
C ALA A 388 8.27 -5.98 25.09
N TYR A 389 7.35 -6.86 24.70
CA TYR A 389 6.22 -7.27 25.52
C TYR A 389 6.66 -8.34 26.52
N ASP A 390 6.80 -7.96 27.79
CA ASP A 390 7.32 -8.79 28.88
C ASP A 390 6.28 -9.16 29.95
N LYS A 391 5.09 -8.54 29.90
CA LYS A 391 3.99 -8.84 30.82
C LYS A 391 3.33 -10.17 30.48
N VAL A 392 3.30 -11.09 31.45
CA VAL A 392 2.59 -12.38 31.31
C VAL A 392 1.08 -12.14 31.33
N CYS A 393 0.40 -12.65 30.31
CA CYS A 393 -1.02 -12.49 30.02
C CYS A 393 -1.75 -13.81 29.86
N PHE A 394 -1.06 -14.87 29.43
CA PHE A 394 -1.62 -16.21 29.23
C PHE A 394 -0.81 -17.27 29.97
N ASP A 395 -1.50 -18.28 30.50
CA ASP A 395 -0.88 -19.52 31.00
C ASP A 395 -0.73 -20.58 29.89
N ASP A 396 -0.06 -21.68 30.20
CA ASP A 396 0.23 -22.73 29.21
C ASP A 396 -1.05 -23.46 28.72
N GLU A 397 -2.08 -23.57 29.57
CA GLU A 397 -3.37 -24.17 29.21
C GLU A 397 -4.13 -23.28 28.22
N GLN A 398 -4.16 -21.97 28.49
CA GLN A 398 -4.74 -20.95 27.62
C GLN A 398 -4.02 -20.89 26.28
N ILE A 399 -2.69 -20.98 26.25
CA ILE A 399 -1.92 -21.04 25.01
C ILE A 399 -2.30 -22.29 24.20
N ALA A 400 -2.43 -23.45 24.84
CA ALA A 400 -2.86 -24.68 24.19
C ALA A 400 -4.30 -24.58 23.64
N GLN A 401 -5.20 -23.95 24.39
CA GLN A 401 -6.57 -23.70 23.95
C GLN A 401 -6.61 -22.73 22.76
N ILE A 402 -5.86 -21.63 22.80
CA ILE A 402 -5.75 -20.67 21.70
C ILE A 402 -5.24 -21.39 20.45
N LYS A 403 -4.19 -22.21 20.58
CA LYS A 403 -3.67 -23.00 19.45
C LYS A 403 -4.75 -23.88 18.84
N LEU A 404 -5.47 -24.65 19.66
CA LEU A 404 -6.53 -25.54 19.19
C LEU A 404 -7.64 -24.74 18.49
N GLN A 405 -8.03 -23.59 19.04
CA GLN A 405 -9.06 -22.74 18.48
C GLN A 405 -8.62 -22.15 17.13
N VAL A 406 -7.37 -21.68 17.02
CA VAL A 406 -6.81 -21.25 15.73
C VAL A 406 -6.85 -22.38 14.71
N GLU A 407 -6.47 -23.60 15.07
CA GLU A 407 -6.50 -24.77 14.19
C GLU A 407 -7.95 -25.14 13.76
N LEU A 408 -8.94 -24.98 14.65
CA LEU A 408 -10.35 -25.24 14.34
C LEU A 408 -10.95 -24.24 13.34
N TYR A 409 -10.57 -22.96 13.45
CA TYR A 409 -11.05 -21.89 12.55
C TYR A 409 -10.14 -21.65 11.35
N GLN A 410 -9.03 -22.40 11.27
CA GLN A 410 -8.19 -22.42 10.10
C GLN A 410 -8.95 -23.10 8.96
N GLN A 411 -9.29 -22.32 7.95
CA GLN A 411 -9.93 -22.88 6.76
C GLN A 411 -8.85 -23.53 5.90
N ASP A 412 -8.75 -24.86 6.03
CA ASP A 412 -7.86 -25.67 5.20
C ASP A 412 -8.14 -25.41 3.72
N SER A 413 -7.09 -25.01 3.01
CA SER A 413 -6.99 -25.11 1.55
C SER A 413 -7.01 -26.60 1.13
N SER A 414 -8.19 -27.20 1.15
CA SER A 414 -8.36 -28.65 1.07
C SER A 414 -8.28 -29.22 -0.35
N LEU A 415 -7.05 -29.38 -0.85
CA LEU A 415 -6.71 -30.44 -1.82
C LEU A 415 -5.28 -30.97 -1.62
N LEU A 416 -4.31 -30.10 -1.37
CA LEU A 416 -2.91 -30.49 -1.20
C LEU A 416 -2.60 -31.16 0.16
N GLU A 417 -3.25 -30.73 1.24
CA GLU A 417 -3.13 -31.39 2.56
C GLU A 417 -3.83 -32.76 2.58
N ARG A 418 -4.96 -32.89 1.86
CA ARG A 418 -5.67 -34.18 1.64
C ARG A 418 -4.83 -35.18 0.83
N ILE A 419 -4.03 -34.70 -0.13
CA ILE A 419 -3.11 -35.53 -0.92
C ILE A 419 -1.88 -35.96 -0.11
N LYS A 420 -1.30 -35.07 0.72
CA LYS A 420 -0.15 -35.43 1.57
C LYS A 420 -0.52 -36.45 2.65
N GLN A 421 -1.64 -36.27 3.34
CA GLN A 421 -2.11 -37.22 4.36
C GLN A 421 -2.50 -38.58 3.77
N ALA A 422 -3.05 -38.63 2.55
CA ALA A 422 -3.33 -39.87 1.83
C ALA A 422 -2.03 -40.58 1.39
N ALA A 423 -1.03 -39.82 0.91
CA ALA A 423 0.27 -40.35 0.53
C ALA A 423 1.06 -40.94 1.72
N GLU A 424 0.96 -40.32 2.90
CA GLU A 424 1.59 -40.81 4.13
C GLU A 424 0.94 -42.10 4.66
N ARG A 425 -0.40 -42.25 4.55
CA ARG A 425 -1.12 -43.49 4.92
C ARG A 425 -0.84 -44.67 3.99
N VAL A 426 -0.60 -44.44 2.71
CA VAL A 426 -0.21 -45.52 1.76
C VAL A 426 1.22 -45.96 2.02
N LYS A 427 2.11 -45.04 2.39
CA LYS A 427 3.52 -45.32 2.68
C LYS A 427 3.69 -46.16 3.95
N SER A 428 2.83 -46.00 4.95
CA SER A 428 2.84 -46.82 6.17
C SER A 428 2.28 -48.23 5.98
N LEU A 429 1.47 -48.48 4.94
CA LEU A 429 0.94 -49.82 4.61
C LEU A 429 1.90 -50.65 3.75
N GLN A 430 2.93 -50.04 3.14
CA GLN A 430 3.98 -50.76 2.40
C GLN A 430 5.24 -51.04 3.24
N LEU A 431 5.23 -50.64 4.51
CA LEU A 431 6.33 -50.83 5.47
C LEU A 431 5.98 -51.82 6.60
N ASN A 432 4.88 -52.56 6.46
CA ASN A 432 4.49 -53.69 7.30
C ASN A 432 4.52 -55.00 6.52
#